data_AF-H0EAC0-F1
#
_entry.id   AF-H0EAC0-F1
#
_cell.length_a   1.000
_cell.length_b   1.000
_cell.length_c   1.000
_cell.angle_alpha   90.00
_cell.angle_beta   90.00
_cell.angle_gamma   90.00
#
_symmetry.space_group_name_H-M   'P 1'
#
loop_
_entity.id
_entity.type
_entity.pdbx_description
1 polymer ?
#
loop_
_entity_poly.entity_id
_entity_poly.type
_entity_poly.pdbx_seq_one_letter_code
_entity_poly.pdbx_strand_id
1 'polypeptide(L)'
;MPDMPVDIGGLGDDPISAVIGIFLLILAIPALIVITILLAELLILIALLPLFLVLRAVAPVPWTIEVRRRWKLEREEQVRGWGASRARIQDIASELRLRAPQKPDAAEPAADAV
;
A
#
# COMPACT_ATOMS: atom_id res chain seq x y z
N MET A 1 -42.72 -7.83 -10.13
CA MET A 1 -41.70 -8.31 -11.09
C MET A 1 -41.75 -9.83 -11.01
N PRO A 2 -42.05 -10.58 -12.08
CA PRO A 2 -42.12 -12.03 -11.99
C PRO A 2 -40.71 -12.60 -11.85
N ASP A 3 -40.48 -13.37 -10.78
CA ASP A 3 -39.26 -14.15 -10.58
C ASP A 3 -39.29 -15.31 -11.58
N MET A 4 -38.51 -15.21 -12.65
CA MET A 4 -38.30 -16.31 -13.57
C MET A 4 -37.35 -17.31 -12.90
N PRO A 5 -37.76 -18.56 -12.65
CA PRO A 5 -36.84 -19.58 -12.18
C PRO A 5 -35.80 -19.80 -13.28
N VAL A 6 -34.53 -19.54 -12.96
CA VAL A 6 -33.42 -19.95 -13.82
C VAL A 6 -33.41 -21.47 -13.81
N ASP A 7 -33.99 -22.07 -14.85
CA ASP A 7 -34.03 -23.52 -14.99
C ASP A 7 -32.67 -24.03 -15.45
N ILE A 8 -31.79 -24.28 -14.47
CA ILE A 8 -30.45 -24.85 -14.70
C ILE A 8 -30.56 -26.33 -15.11
N GLY A 9 -31.75 -26.95 -14.99
CA GLY A 9 -31.99 -28.35 -15.34
C GLY A 9 -32.09 -28.64 -16.84
N GLY A 10 -32.53 -27.66 -17.66
CA GLY A 10 -32.73 -27.85 -19.11
C GLY A 10 -31.45 -27.82 -19.97
N LEU A 11 -30.29 -27.50 -19.39
CA LEU A 11 -29.03 -27.32 -20.13
C LEU A 11 -28.34 -28.64 -20.54
N GLY A 12 -28.93 -29.80 -20.28
CA GLY A 12 -28.33 -31.09 -20.60
C GLY A 12 -29.29 -32.19 -21.05
N ASP A 13 -30.57 -31.88 -21.21
CA ASP A 13 -31.58 -32.91 -21.52
C ASP A 13 -31.52 -33.36 -22.99
N ASP A 14 -30.99 -32.51 -23.87
CA ASP A 14 -30.82 -32.80 -25.29
C ASP A 14 -29.35 -33.09 -25.64
N PRO A 15 -29.06 -34.07 -26.52
CA PRO A 15 -27.70 -34.38 -26.96
C PRO A 15 -26.93 -33.18 -27.52
N ILE A 16 -27.66 -32.22 -28.12
CA ILE A 16 -27.08 -30.99 -28.70
C ILE A 16 -26.55 -30.08 -27.59
N SER A 17 -27.31 -29.89 -26.51
CA SER A 17 -26.88 -29.05 -25.39
C SER A 17 -25.66 -29.66 -24.69
N ALA A 18 -25.61 -30.99 -24.57
CA ALA A 18 -24.44 -31.69 -24.04
C ALA A 18 -23.18 -31.43 -24.87
N VAL A 19 -23.26 -31.48 -26.20
CA VAL A 19 -22.11 -31.19 -27.09
C VAL A 19 -21.66 -29.74 -26.94
N ILE A 20 -22.59 -28.78 -26.91
CA ILE A 20 -22.26 -27.37 -26.70
C ILE A 20 -21.60 -27.15 -25.34
N GLY A 21 -22.14 -27.76 -24.28
CA GLY A 21 -21.59 -27.69 -22.93
C GLY A 21 -20.16 -28.24 -22.85
N ILE A 22 -19.89 -29.37 -23.49
CA ILE A 22 -18.53 -29.96 -23.56
C ILE A 22 -17.58 -29.01 -24.30
N PHE A 23 -17.99 -28.45 -25.45
CA PHE A 23 -17.17 -27.49 -26.18
C PHE A 23 -16.86 -26.24 -25.37
N LEU A 24 -17.88 -25.67 -24.69
CA LEU A 24 -17.70 -24.52 -23.82
C LEU A 24 -16.80 -24.85 -22.63
N LEU A 25 -16.92 -26.04 -22.04
CA LEU A 25 -16.05 -26.50 -20.96
C LEU A 25 -14.60 -26.58 -21.43
N ILE A 26 -14.34 -27.20 -22.58
CA ILE A 26 -13.00 -27.29 -23.17
C ILE A 26 -12.41 -25.89 -23.39
N LEU A 27 -13.23 -24.95 -23.87
CA LEU A 27 -12.81 -23.56 -24.06
C LEU A 27 -12.60 -22.81 -22.73
N ALA A 28 -13.36 -23.15 -21.68
CA ALA A 28 -13.29 -22.52 -20.37
C ALA A 28 -12.12 -23.04 -19.52
N ILE A 29 -11.70 -24.30 -19.69
CA ILE A 29 -10.56 -24.90 -18.97
C ILE A 29 -9.31 -24.02 -18.97
N PRO A 30 -8.78 -23.51 -20.10
CA PRO A 30 -7.59 -22.66 -20.08
C PRO A 30 -7.81 -21.37 -19.28
N ALA A 31 -8.98 -20.75 -19.38
CA ALA A 31 -9.31 -19.56 -18.58
C ALA A 31 -9.35 -19.91 -17.08
N LEU A 32 -9.96 -21.03 -16.70
CA LEU A 32 -10.01 -21.52 -15.32
C LEU A 32 -8.61 -21.80 -14.77
N ILE A 33 -7.72 -22.39 -15.57
CA ILE A 33 -6.33 -22.63 -15.18
C ILE A 33 -5.62 -21.30 -14.90
N VAL A 34 -5.72 -20.33 -15.82
CA VAL A 34 -5.09 -19.00 -15.64
C VAL A 34 -5.63 -18.30 -14.40
N ILE A 35 -6.96 -18.26 -14.22
CA ILE A 35 -7.60 -17.66 -13.05
C ILE A 35 -7.12 -18.33 -11.76
N THR A 36 -7.01 -19.66 -11.75
CA THR A 36 -6.54 -20.40 -10.59
C THR A 36 -5.09 -20.05 -10.24
N ILE A 37 -4.21 -19.95 -11.23
CA ILE A 37 -2.80 -19.57 -11.04
C ILE A 37 -2.71 -18.14 -10.49
N LEU A 38 -3.43 -17.19 -11.09
CA LEU A 38 -3.45 -15.80 -10.63
C LEU A 38 -3.99 -15.67 -9.21
N LEU A 39 -5.04 -16.42 -8.87
CA LEU A 39 -5.58 -16.45 -7.52
C LEU A 39 -4.56 -17.02 -6.53
N ALA A 40 -3.87 -18.10 -6.88
CA ALA A 40 -2.80 -18.67 -6.06
C ALA A 40 -1.65 -17.67 -5.86
N GLU A 41 -1.21 -16.98 -6.92
CA GLU A 41 -0.19 -15.94 -6.84
C GLU A 41 -0.63 -14.78 -5.94
N LEU A 42 -1.87 -14.31 -6.09
CA LEU A 42 -2.42 -13.27 -5.23
C LEU A 42 -2.44 -13.70 -3.76
N LEU A 43 -2.86 -14.93 -3.46
CA LEU A 43 -2.85 -15.47 -2.11
C LEU A 43 -1.43 -15.56 -1.54
N ILE A 44 -0.47 -16.00 -2.35
CA ILE A 44 0.95 -16.01 -1.97
C ILE A 44 1.42 -14.59 -1.67
N LEU A 45 1.13 -13.60 -2.52
CA LEU A 45 1.52 -12.20 -2.30
C LEU A 45 0.89 -11.62 -1.03
N ILE A 46 -0.39 -11.89 -0.79
CA ILE A 46 -1.08 -11.49 0.44
C ILE A 46 -0.43 -12.14 1.66
N ALA A 47 0.02 -13.40 1.58
CA ALA A 47 0.74 -14.07 2.66
C ALA A 47 2.20 -13.58 2.81
N LEU A 48 2.85 -13.22 1.69
CA LEU A 48 4.22 -12.75 1.65
C LEU A 48 4.36 -11.35 2.24
N LEU A 49 3.34 -10.49 2.05
CA LEU A 49 3.35 -9.13 2.57
C LEU A 49 3.50 -9.05 4.10
N PRO A 50 2.68 -9.71 4.94
CA PRO A 50 2.86 -9.70 6.39
C PRO A 50 4.17 -10.39 6.79
N LEU A 51 4.58 -11.46 6.11
CA LEU A 51 5.86 -12.10 6.39
C LEU A 51 7.03 -11.15 6.12
N PHE A 52 6.99 -10.44 4.99
CA PHE A 52 7.98 -9.43 4.63
C PHE A 52 7.95 -8.25 5.60
N LEU A 53 6.78 -7.79 6.02
CA LEU A 53 6.65 -6.72 7.03
C LEU A 53 7.25 -7.16 8.38
N VAL A 54 6.99 -8.38 8.82
CA VAL A 54 7.60 -8.94 10.04
C VAL A 54 9.11 -9.02 9.88
N LEU A 55 9.60 -9.61 8.78
CA LEU A 55 11.03 -9.71 8.50
C LEU A 55 11.68 -8.32 8.43
N ARG A 56 11.03 -7.36 7.78
CA ARG A 56 11.49 -5.97 7.65
C ARG A 56 11.46 -5.21 8.98
N ALA A 57 10.53 -5.54 9.87
CA ALA A 57 10.42 -4.97 11.20
C ALA A 57 11.49 -5.52 12.15
N VAL A 58 11.85 -6.81 12.06
CA VAL A 58 12.91 -7.42 12.89
C VAL A 58 14.30 -7.28 12.29
N ALA A 59 14.41 -7.14 10.96
CA ALA A 59 15.69 -6.96 10.30
C ALA A 59 16.32 -5.62 10.72
N PRO A 60 17.62 -5.59 11.02
CA PRO A 60 18.33 -4.41 11.52
C PRO A 60 18.62 -3.36 10.43
N VAL A 61 17.83 -3.36 9.34
CA VAL A 61 17.99 -2.47 8.20
C VAL A 61 17.52 -1.06 8.63
N PRO A 62 18.42 -0.07 8.65
CA PRO A 62 18.09 1.28 9.10
C PRO A 62 16.97 1.88 8.24
N TRP A 63 16.05 2.58 8.90
CA TRP A 63 15.04 3.41 8.26
C TRP A 63 15.61 4.81 8.09
N THR A 64 15.66 5.30 6.86
CA THR A 64 15.97 6.70 6.60
C THR A 64 14.76 7.56 6.91
N ILE A 65 14.90 8.48 7.86
CA ILE A 65 13.92 9.52 8.17
C ILE A 65 14.39 10.80 7.49
N GLU A 66 13.60 11.28 6.53
CA GLU A 66 13.82 12.57 5.88
C GLU A 66 12.96 13.65 6.53
N VAL A 67 13.59 14.72 7.00
CA VAL A 67 12.92 15.92 7.48
C VAL A 67 12.92 16.95 6.35
N ARG A 68 11.74 17.26 5.84
CA ARG A 68 11.54 18.25 4.78
C ARG A 68 10.76 19.45 5.30
N ARG A 69 11.23 20.66 5.00
CA ARG A 69 10.51 21.91 5.27
C ARG A 69 10.34 22.67 3.95
N ARG A 70 9.09 23.04 3.61
CA ARG A 70 8.74 23.75 2.36
C ARG A 70 9.42 23.13 1.13
N TRP A 71 9.31 21.82 0.99
CA TRP A 71 9.87 21.04 -0.13
C TRP A 71 11.41 20.96 -0.21
N LYS A 72 12.14 21.56 0.75
CA LYS A 72 13.60 21.43 0.87
C LYS A 72 13.94 20.37 1.90
N LEU A 73 14.84 19.45 1.54
CA LEU A 73 15.42 18.48 2.46
C LEU A 73 16.32 19.23 3.45
N GLU A 74 15.98 19.21 4.74
CA GLU A 74 16.77 19.89 5.79
C GLU A 74 17.68 18.91 6.53
N ARG A 75 17.24 17.67 6.72
CA ARG A 75 17.98 16.67 7.49
C ARG A 75 17.57 15.24 7.11
N GLU A 76 18.53 14.34 7.14
CA GLU A 76 18.34 12.90 6.97
C GLU A 76 18.95 12.19 8.19
N GLU A 77 18.18 11.33 8.86
CA GLU A 77 18.66 10.52 10.00
C GLU A 77 18.30 9.05 9.79
N GLN A 78 19.25 8.14 10.02
CA GLN A 78 19.01 6.70 9.94
C GLN A 78 18.66 6.14 11.33
N VAL A 79 17.46 5.58 11.48
CA VAL A 79 16.98 5.01 12.75
C VAL A 79 16.68 3.53 12.59
N ARG A 80 17.18 2.70 13.50
CA ARG A 80 16.98 1.24 13.48
C ARG A 80 15.79 0.87 14.35
N GLY A 81 14.83 0.16 13.77
CA GLY A 81 13.64 -0.33 14.46
C GLY A 81 12.45 0.64 14.44
N TRP A 82 11.25 0.06 14.38
CA TRP A 82 9.99 0.80 14.25
C TRP A 82 9.73 1.70 15.46
N GLY A 83 9.85 1.16 16.68
CA GLY A 83 9.59 1.91 17.92
C GLY A 83 10.50 3.13 18.05
N ALA A 84 11.80 2.95 17.80
CA ALA A 84 12.78 4.03 17.83
C ALA A 84 12.50 5.08 16.74
N SER A 85 12.13 4.65 15.53
CA SER A 85 11.74 5.56 14.44
C SER A 85 10.52 6.41 14.83
N ARG A 86 9.48 5.79 15.40
CA ARG A 86 8.26 6.50 15.83
C ARG A 86 8.54 7.52 16.93
N ALA A 87 9.36 7.15 17.93
CA ALA A 87 9.80 8.07 18.98
C ALA A 87 10.58 9.25 18.38
N ARG A 88 11.54 8.98 17.48
CA ARG A 88 12.36 10.02 16.87
C ARG A 88 11.57 11.00 15.99
N ILE A 89 10.58 10.52 15.25
CA ILE A 89 9.66 11.38 14.48
C ILE A 89 8.89 12.31 15.42
N GLN A 90 8.43 11.81 16.57
CA GLN A 90 7.73 12.64 17.56
C GLN A 90 8.66 13.67 18.19
N ASP A 91 9.89 13.29 18.53
CA ASP A 91 10.91 14.20 19.03
C ASP A 91 11.17 15.33 18.02
N ILE A 92 11.46 14.99 16.76
CA ILE A 92 11.68 15.97 15.69
C ILE A 92 10.45 16.88 15.49
N ALA A 93 9.24 16.31 15.52
CA ALA A 93 8.02 17.11 15.40
C ALA A 93 7.83 18.06 16.60
N SER A 94 8.21 17.63 17.81
CA SER A 94 8.15 18.46 19.01
C SER A 94 9.20 19.58 18.96
N GLU A 95 10.43 19.29 18.56
CA GLU A 95 11.50 20.27 18.34
C GLU A 95 11.07 21.33 17.32
N LEU A 96 10.48 20.92 16.20
CA LEU A 96 10.00 21.83 15.16
C LEU A 96 8.81 22.69 15.61
N ARG A 97 7.93 22.16 16.47
CA ARG A 97 6.81 22.91 17.06
C ARG A 97 7.29 23.94 18.08
N LEU A 98 8.21 23.54 18.97
CA LEU A 98 8.84 24.44 19.94
C LEU A 98 9.64 25.56 19.26
N ARG A 99 10.19 25.29 18.06
CA ARG A 99 10.95 26.27 17.26
C ARG A 99 10.09 27.25 16.45
N ALA A 100 8.75 27.15 16.46
CA ALA A 100 7.86 28.12 15.82
C ALA A 100 7.07 28.88 16.90
N PRO A 101 7.20 30.23 17.04
CA PRO A 101 7.50 31.22 16.01
C PRO A 101 8.70 32.12 16.37
N GLN A 102 9.86 31.92 15.75
CA GLN A 102 10.82 33.03 15.62
C GLN A 102 10.58 33.68 14.26
N LYS A 103 9.70 34.69 14.27
CA LYS A 103 9.66 35.74 13.24
C LYS A 103 11.09 36.30 13.17
N PRO A 104 11.78 36.26 12.02
CA PRO A 104 13.00 37.05 11.86
C PRO A 104 12.60 38.50 12.14
N ASP A 105 13.35 39.13 13.03
CA ASP A 105 13.04 40.44 13.55
C ASP A 105 12.74 41.41 12.40
N ALA A 106 11.46 41.77 12.28
CA ALA A 106 11.06 42.93 11.52
C ALA A 106 11.26 44.13 12.46
N ALA A 107 12.50 44.40 12.84
CA ALA A 107 12.92 45.60 13.57
C ALA A 107 14.44 45.78 13.52
N GLU A 108 14.96 46.22 12.37
CA GLU A 108 15.99 47.26 12.43
C GLU A 108 15.73 48.31 11.35
N PRO A 109 14.74 49.22 11.56
CA PRO A 109 14.73 50.49 10.88
C PRO A 109 15.69 51.43 11.61
N ALA A 110 16.69 51.91 10.87
CA ALA A 110 17.42 53.15 11.09
C ALA A 110 18.06 53.39 12.47
N ALA A 111 19.35 53.06 12.59
CA ALA A 111 20.29 53.86 13.35
C ALA A 111 21.69 53.70 12.75
N ASP A 112 22.42 54.82 12.72
CA ASP A 112 23.81 55.04 12.28
C ASP A 112 23.95 55.43 10.78
N ALA A 113 23.78 56.72 10.42
CA ALA A 113 24.70 57.86 10.65
C ALA A 113 26.02 57.71 9.88
N VAL A 114 26.64 58.70 9.24
CA VAL A 114 26.45 60.14 8.99
C VAL A 114 27.41 60.43 7.83
#